data_AF-A0A3S4I0W2-F1
#
_entry.id   AF-A0A3S4I0W2-F1
#
_cell.length_a   1.000
_cell.length_b   1.000
_cell.length_c   1.000
_cell.angle_alpha   90.00
_cell.angle_beta   90.00
_cell.angle_gamma   90.00
#
_symmetry.space_group_name_H-M   'P 1'
#
loop_
_entity.id
_entity.type
_entity.pdbx_description
1 polymer ?
#
loop_
_entity_poly.entity_id
_entity_poly.type
_entity_poly.pdbx_seq_one_letter_code
_entity_poly.pdbx_strand_id
1 'polypeptide(L)'
;MQKNILTCWFWRAIRSQKILKKAFTLWWVDSNKPGIKINPLHKIGWHMLSTCEVYLDNVEVDESDRVGEEGMGFPQCHVQILKMERLINAARSTGFAECAFEDAARYANQRIAFGKPIGHNQMIQEKLALMAIKIENMRNMVLKVAWQADRERVTAYQRRAG
;
A
#
# COMPACT_ATOMS: atom_id res chain seq x y z
N MET A 1 20.48 -7.87 -21.37
CA MET A 1 21.31 -7.74 -20.16
C MET A 1 20.61 -6.81 -19.18
N GLN A 2 19.79 -7.35 -18.28
CA GLN A 2 19.17 -6.60 -17.17
C GLN A 2 20.25 -6.32 -16.14
N LYS A 3 20.80 -5.11 -16.15
CA LYS A 3 21.70 -4.66 -15.08
C LYS A 3 20.86 -4.36 -13.84
N ASN A 4 21.20 -5.06 -12.77
CA ASN A 4 20.77 -4.92 -11.38
C ASN A 4 20.59 -3.46 -10.94
N ILE A 5 19.35 -2.95 -10.99
CA ILE A 5 18.92 -1.80 -10.19
C ILE A 5 17.67 -2.25 -9.42
N LEU A 6 17.89 -3.14 -8.46
CA LEU A 6 16.96 -3.34 -7.36
C LEU A 6 17.52 -2.51 -6.20
N THR A 7 17.18 -1.22 -6.17
CA THR A 7 17.39 -0.42 -4.96
C THR A 7 16.34 -0.83 -3.93
N CYS A 8 16.59 -1.93 -3.23
CA CYS A 8 15.78 -2.37 -2.09
C CYS A 8 16.18 -1.54 -0.87
N TRP A 9 15.42 -0.47 -0.62
CA TRP A 9 15.56 0.36 0.56
C TRP A 9 14.72 -0.25 1.70
N PHE A 10 15.40 -0.74 2.74
CA PHE A 10 14.71 -1.32 3.90
C PHE A 10 14.63 -0.31 5.03
N TRP A 11 13.40 -0.06 5.45
CA TRP A 11 13.08 0.68 6.66
C TRP A 11 12.84 -0.34 7.78
N ARG A 12 13.75 -0.44 8.75
CA ARG A 12 13.59 -1.35 9.89
C ARG A 12 13.49 -0.61 11.21
N ALA A 13 12.46 -0.97 11.97
CA ALA A 13 12.26 -0.60 13.35
C ALA A 13 12.97 -1.60 14.27
N ILE A 14 14.06 -1.19 14.93
CA ILE A 14 14.81 -2.03 15.87
C ILE A 14 14.41 -1.68 17.30
N ARG A 15 14.24 -2.71 18.16
CA ARG A 15 13.85 -2.52 19.56
C ARG A 15 15.05 -2.10 20.42
N SER A 16 15.07 -0.86 20.89
CA SER A 16 16.09 -0.34 21.82
C SER A 16 15.68 -0.47 23.30
N GLN A 17 14.39 -0.34 23.65
CA GLN A 17 13.95 -0.32 25.07
C GLN A 17 12.76 -1.26 25.39
N LYS A 18 12.60 -1.57 26.69
CA LYS A 18 11.49 -2.42 27.21
C LYS A 18 10.10 -1.74 27.18
N ILE A 19 10.03 -0.41 26.98
CA ILE A 19 8.78 0.38 27.02
C ILE A 19 8.17 0.52 25.62
N LEU A 20 6.99 -0.07 25.40
CA LEU A 20 6.31 -0.28 24.10
C LEU A 20 6.16 0.95 23.18
N LYS A 21 6.01 2.17 23.71
CA LYS A 21 5.74 3.37 22.90
C LYS A 21 6.99 4.10 22.39
N LYS A 22 8.15 3.89 23.03
CA LYS A 22 9.45 4.46 22.61
C LYS A 22 10.46 3.37 22.26
N ALA A 23 9.95 2.18 21.92
CA ALA A 23 10.79 1.00 21.77
C ALA A 23 11.55 0.97 20.44
N PHE A 24 11.03 1.63 19.40
CA PHE A 24 11.46 1.40 18.03
C PHE A 24 12.26 2.57 17.49
N THR A 25 13.44 2.30 16.94
CA THR A 25 14.26 3.27 16.21
C THR A 25 14.36 2.86 14.75
N LEU A 26 14.31 3.82 13.84
CA LEU A 26 14.35 3.60 12.41
C LEU A 26 15.79 3.70 11.90
N TRP A 27 16.23 2.69 11.16
CA TRP A 27 17.58 2.62 10.61
C TRP A 27 17.54 2.46 9.11
N TRP A 28 18.45 3.15 8.44
CA TRP A 28 18.75 2.97 7.04
C TRP A 28 19.83 1.90 6.89
N VAL A 29 19.53 0.80 6.21
CA VAL A 29 20.49 -0.31 6.09
C VAL A 29 20.67 -0.66 4.62
N ASP A 30 21.91 -0.59 4.14
CA ASP A 30 22.26 -1.08 2.81
C ASP A 30 22.11 -2.61 2.77
N SER A 31 21.38 -3.10 1.78
CA SER A 31 21.11 -4.52 1.55
C SER A 31 22.38 -5.34 1.28
N ASN A 32 23.50 -4.70 0.92
CA ASN A 32 24.77 -5.37 0.64
C ASN A 32 25.64 -5.58 1.89
N LYS A 33 25.23 -5.07 3.07
CA LYS A 33 26.00 -5.25 4.31
C LYS A 33 26.15 -6.74 4.66
N PRO A 34 27.30 -7.16 5.19
CA PRO A 34 27.50 -8.54 5.62
C PRO A 34 26.47 -8.92 6.69
N GLY A 35 25.99 -10.16 6.65
CA GLY A 35 24.96 -10.67 7.59
C GLY A 35 23.51 -10.49 7.11
N ILE A 36 23.28 -9.84 5.97
CA ILE A 36 21.95 -9.74 5.36
C ILE A 36 21.73 -10.90 4.38
N LYS A 37 20.67 -11.68 4.58
CA LYS A 37 20.22 -12.69 3.61
C LYS A 37 18.82 -12.35 3.12
N ILE A 38 18.65 -12.29 1.81
CA ILE A 38 17.37 -11.97 1.16
C ILE A 38 16.89 -13.21 0.41
N ASN A 39 15.77 -13.79 0.87
CA ASN A 39 15.16 -14.94 0.23
C ASN A 39 13.88 -14.51 -0.50
N PRO A 40 13.73 -14.79 -1.81
CA PRO A 40 12.52 -14.43 -2.53
C PRO A 40 11.34 -15.28 -2.03
N LEU A 41 10.21 -14.63 -1.77
CA LEU A 41 9.00 -15.32 -1.31
C LEU A 41 8.09 -15.64 -2.51
N HIS A 42 7.65 -16.90 -2.58
CA HIS A 42 6.63 -17.34 -3.54
C HIS A 42 5.25 -16.77 -3.13
N LYS A 43 4.54 -16.17 -4.08
CA LYS A 43 3.29 -15.44 -3.86
C LYS A 43 2.20 -15.96 -4.81
N ILE A 44 0.94 -15.88 -4.40
CA ILE A 44 -0.22 -16.21 -5.23
C ILE A 44 -0.52 -15.16 -6.32
N GLY A 45 0.09 -13.97 -6.22
CA GLY A 45 -0.13 -12.85 -7.11
C GLY A 45 0.91 -11.76 -6.86
N TRP A 46 0.71 -10.57 -7.45
CA TRP A 46 1.65 -9.44 -7.35
C TRP A 46 3.08 -9.81 -7.78
N HIS A 47 3.22 -10.69 -8.78
CA HIS A 47 4.53 -11.16 -9.25
C HIS A 47 5.45 -10.06 -9.79
N MET A 48 4.89 -8.90 -10.18
CA MET A 48 5.66 -7.72 -10.59
C MET A 48 6.35 -7.01 -9.41
N LEU A 49 5.94 -7.29 -8.17
CA LEU A 49 6.58 -6.74 -6.97
C LEU A 49 7.37 -7.84 -6.26
N SER A 50 8.69 -7.65 -6.19
CA SER A 50 9.59 -8.55 -5.48
C SER A 50 9.42 -8.42 -3.96
N THR A 51 8.51 -9.20 -3.39
CA THR A 51 8.46 -9.42 -1.94
C THR A 51 9.43 -10.55 -1.56
N CYS A 52 10.25 -10.28 -0.54
CA CYS A 52 11.30 -11.18 -0.06
C CYS A 52 11.28 -11.23 1.47
N GLU A 53 11.75 -12.33 2.03
CA GLU A 53 12.11 -12.44 3.44
C GLU A 53 13.53 -11.91 3.64
N VAL A 54 13.74 -11.11 4.67
CA VAL A 54 15.05 -10.54 4.99
C VAL A 54 15.48 -10.99 6.37
N TYR A 55 16.56 -11.76 6.41
CA TYR A 55 17.22 -12.17 7.64
C TYR A 55 18.39 -11.23 7.91
N LEU A 56 18.49 -10.76 9.15
CA LEU A 56 19.63 -9.96 9.63
C LEU A 56 20.32 -10.77 10.73
N ASP A 57 21.56 -11.15 10.48
CA ASP A 57 22.42 -11.88 11.42
C ASP A 57 23.65 -11.02 11.73
N ASN A 58 23.71 -10.48 12.95
CA ASN A 58 24.81 -9.63 13.46
C ASN A 58 25.26 -8.53 12.47
N VAL A 59 24.30 -7.80 11.89
CA VAL A 59 24.56 -6.70 10.97
C VAL A 59 24.94 -5.44 11.75
N GLU A 60 26.13 -4.91 11.50
CA GLU A 60 26.61 -3.66 12.10
C GLU A 60 26.04 -2.43 11.36
N VAL A 61 25.59 -1.44 12.14
CA VAL A 61 25.03 -0.18 11.63
C VAL A 61 25.63 1.00 12.39
N ASP A 62 25.93 2.08 11.67
CA ASP A 62 26.50 3.29 12.24
C ASP A 62 25.41 4.22 12.78
N GLU A 63 25.72 5.05 13.78
CA GLU A 63 24.73 6.00 14.31
C GLU A 63 24.28 7.03 13.26
N SER A 64 25.12 7.33 12.27
CA SER A 64 24.79 8.18 11.12
C SER A 64 23.68 7.62 10.23
N ASP A 65 23.48 6.30 10.25
CA ASP A 65 22.44 5.62 9.49
C ASP A 65 21.06 5.70 10.19
N ARG A 66 20.99 6.31 11.38
CA ARG A 66 19.74 6.48 12.13
C ARG A 66 18.87 7.55 11.46
N VAL A 67 17.64 7.16 11.13
CA VAL A 67 16.63 8.10 10.62
C VAL A 67 15.77 8.60 11.78
N GLY A 68 15.97 9.87 12.14
CA GLY A 68 15.24 10.53 13.22
C GLY A 68 15.83 10.25 14.61
N GLU A 69 15.03 10.48 15.65
CA GLU A 69 15.42 10.29 17.05
C GLU A 69 15.26 8.85 17.53
N GLU A 70 16.10 8.46 18.48
CA GLU A 70 16.01 7.17 19.13
C GLU A 70 14.63 6.98 19.82
N GLY A 71 14.01 5.82 19.59
CA GLY A 71 12.71 5.48 20.14
C GLY A 71 11.51 6.13 19.45
N MET A 72 11.74 6.98 18.43
CA MET A 72 10.68 7.66 17.68
C MET A 72 10.31 6.99 16.35
N GLY A 73 10.93 5.85 16.02
CA GLY A 73 10.72 5.14 14.76
C GLY A 73 9.28 4.70 14.52
N PHE A 74 8.56 4.23 15.56
CA PHE A 74 7.16 3.82 15.40
C PHE A 74 6.20 5.02 15.18
N PRO A 75 6.24 6.09 16.00
CA PRO A 75 5.51 7.32 15.70
C PRO A 75 5.81 7.90 14.32
N GLN A 76 7.08 7.98 13.92
CA GLN A 76 7.47 8.53 12.61
C GLN A 76 6.92 7.70 11.45
N CYS A 77 7.09 6.37 11.48
CA CYS A 77 6.56 5.47 10.46
C CYS A 77 5.02 5.55 10.38
N HIS A 78 4.34 5.49 11.53
CA HIS A 78 2.88 5.44 11.56
C HIS A 78 2.23 6.79 11.22
N VAL A 79 2.82 7.91 11.67
CA VAL A 79 2.21 9.23 11.52
C VAL A 79 2.45 9.82 10.13
N GLN A 80 3.60 9.55 9.51
CA GLN A 80 3.96 10.16 8.23
C GLN A 80 3.85 9.17 7.06
N ILE A 81 4.48 7.99 7.18
CA ILE A 81 4.62 7.06 6.04
C ILE A 81 3.32 6.29 5.81
N LEU A 82 2.81 5.60 6.84
CA LEU A 82 1.65 4.71 6.70
C LEU A 82 0.36 5.47 6.35
N LYS A 83 0.25 6.76 6.69
CA LYS A 83 -0.92 7.57 6.31
C LYS A 83 -0.98 7.81 4.80
N MET A 84 0.14 8.20 4.20
CA MET A 84 0.22 8.40 2.76
C MET A 84 0.13 7.08 2.00
N GLU A 85 0.75 6.02 2.51
CA GLU A 85 0.64 4.68 1.91
C GLU A 85 -0.82 4.23 1.80
N ARG A 86 -1.63 4.44 2.85
CA ARG A 86 -3.07 4.10 2.83
C ARG A 86 -3.82 4.85 1.74
N LEU A 87 -3.52 6.13 1.55
CA LEU A 87 -4.14 6.93 0.50
C LEU A 87 -3.74 6.39 -0.89
N ILE A 88 -2.46 6.09 -1.10
CA ILE A 88 -1.95 5.51 -2.36
C ILE A 88 -2.59 4.15 -2.63
N ASN A 89 -2.72 3.31 -1.60
CA ASN A 89 -3.33 1.99 -1.75
C ASN A 89 -4.83 2.07 -2.06
N ALA A 90 -5.55 3.02 -1.44
CA ALA A 90 -6.94 3.30 -1.76
C ALA A 90 -7.10 3.78 -3.21
N ALA A 91 -6.25 4.72 -3.67
CA ALA A 91 -6.24 5.18 -5.05
C ALA A 91 -5.97 4.04 -6.05
N ARG A 92 -5.00 3.17 -5.74
CA ARG A 92 -4.68 1.99 -6.55
C ARG A 92 -5.87 1.02 -6.63
N SER A 93 -6.54 0.78 -5.50
CA SER A 93 -7.71 -0.10 -5.43
C SER A 93 -8.88 0.44 -6.26
N THR A 94 -9.08 1.75 -6.28
CA THR A 94 -10.08 2.40 -7.16
C THR A 94 -9.76 2.15 -8.64
N GLY A 95 -8.50 2.31 -9.05
CA GLY A 95 -8.08 2.04 -10.44
C GLY A 95 -8.29 0.58 -10.87
N PHE A 96 -8.02 -0.38 -9.96
CA PHE A 96 -8.32 -1.78 -10.23
C PHE A 96 -9.82 -2.05 -10.36
N ALA A 97 -10.65 -1.40 -9.54
CA ALA A 97 -12.10 -1.52 -9.64
C ALA A 97 -12.65 -0.95 -10.97
N GLU A 98 -12.10 0.17 -11.45
CA GLU A 98 -12.42 0.76 -12.75
C GLU A 98 -12.09 -0.20 -13.90
N CYS A 99 -10.88 -0.76 -13.92
CA CYS A 99 -10.47 -1.75 -14.93
C CYS A 99 -11.36 -3.00 -14.90
N ALA A 100 -11.67 -3.52 -13.72
CA ALA A 100 -12.56 -4.68 -13.58
C ALA A 100 -14.00 -4.38 -14.07
N PHE A 101 -14.49 -3.16 -13.87
CA PHE A 101 -15.78 -2.72 -14.38
C PHE A 101 -15.80 -2.62 -15.91
N GLU A 102 -14.78 -2.01 -16.50
CA GLU A 102 -14.66 -1.89 -17.96
C GLU A 102 -14.60 -3.26 -18.64
N ASP A 103 -13.81 -4.18 -18.07
CA ASP A 103 -13.71 -5.55 -18.56
C ASP A 103 -15.04 -6.30 -18.45
N ALA A 104 -15.72 -6.17 -17.30
CA ALA A 104 -17.03 -6.79 -17.09
C ALA A 104 -18.09 -6.22 -18.05
N ALA A 105 -18.14 -4.91 -18.23
CA ALA A 105 -19.08 -4.23 -19.13
C ALA A 105 -18.82 -4.61 -20.60
N ARG A 106 -17.55 -4.70 -21.00
CA ARG A 106 -17.16 -5.15 -22.34
C ARG A 106 -17.60 -6.59 -22.58
N TYR A 107 -17.31 -7.49 -21.65
CA TYR A 107 -17.71 -8.90 -21.79
C TYR A 107 -19.23 -9.08 -21.78
N ALA A 108 -19.96 -8.27 -20.99
CA ALA A 108 -21.42 -8.33 -20.93
C ALA A 108 -22.10 -8.02 -22.27
N ASN A 109 -21.49 -7.16 -23.10
CA ASN A 109 -21.99 -6.81 -24.42
C ASN A 109 -21.55 -7.79 -25.52
N GLN A 110 -20.42 -8.48 -25.34
CA GLN A 110 -19.88 -9.42 -26.33
C GLN A 110 -20.48 -10.83 -26.18
N ARG A 111 -20.74 -11.28 -24.95
CA ARG A 111 -21.20 -12.65 -24.70
C ARG A 111 -22.69 -12.78 -24.96
N ILE A 112 -23.04 -13.64 -25.91
CA ILE A 112 -24.42 -14.03 -26.20
C ILE A 112 -24.77 -15.30 -25.40
N ALA A 113 -25.90 -15.26 -24.71
CA ALA A 113 -26.52 -16.44 -24.08
C ALA A 113 -28.05 -16.29 -24.16
N PHE A 114 -28.76 -17.41 -24.31
CA PHE A 114 -30.22 -17.40 -24.44
C PHE A 114 -30.73 -16.46 -25.57
N GLY A 115 -29.98 -16.37 -26.67
CA GLY A 115 -30.35 -15.59 -27.86
C GLY A 115 -30.09 -14.09 -27.80
N LYS A 116 -29.51 -13.55 -26.72
CA LYS A 116 -29.18 -12.12 -26.58
C LYS A 116 -27.88 -11.88 -25.81
N PRO A 117 -27.25 -10.69 -25.90
CA PRO A 117 -26.12 -10.35 -25.05
C PRO A 117 -26.50 -10.40 -23.56
N ILE A 118 -25.63 -10.96 -22.72
CA ILE A 118 -25.90 -11.15 -21.28
C ILE A 118 -26.12 -9.82 -20.54
N GLY A 119 -25.64 -8.69 -21.08
CA GLY A 119 -25.91 -7.35 -20.58
C GLY A 119 -27.39 -6.93 -20.62
N HIS A 120 -28.26 -7.64 -21.34
CA HIS A 120 -29.71 -7.40 -21.33
C HIS A 120 -30.43 -8.09 -20.16
N ASN A 121 -29.72 -8.87 -19.35
CA ASN A 121 -30.30 -9.52 -18.18
C ASN A 121 -30.29 -8.54 -17.01
N GLN A 122 -31.45 -8.29 -16.40
CA GLN A 122 -31.62 -7.33 -15.30
C GLN A 122 -30.61 -7.54 -14.15
N MET A 123 -30.36 -8.78 -13.75
CA MET A 123 -29.39 -9.10 -12.68
C MET A 123 -27.95 -8.71 -13.03
N ILE A 124 -27.58 -8.72 -14.32
CA ILE A 124 -26.24 -8.28 -14.77
C ILE A 124 -26.19 -6.76 -14.78
N GLN A 125 -27.25 -6.09 -15.24
CA GLN A 125 -27.36 -4.63 -15.21
C GLN A 125 -27.28 -4.08 -13.79
N GLU A 126 -27.97 -4.72 -12.84
CA GLU A 126 -27.91 -4.35 -11.42
C GLU A 126 -26.48 -4.46 -10.86
N LYS A 127 -25.77 -5.55 -11.18
CA LYS A 127 -24.36 -5.72 -10.76
C LYS A 127 -23.47 -4.61 -11.32
N LEU A 128 -23.60 -4.29 -12.60
CA LEU A 128 -22.83 -3.21 -13.24
C LEU A 128 -23.17 -1.84 -12.65
N ALA A 129 -24.45 -1.57 -12.39
CA ALA A 129 -24.89 -0.33 -11.74
C ALA A 129 -24.32 -0.19 -10.32
N LEU A 130 -24.36 -1.25 -9.52
CA LEU A 130 -23.78 -1.25 -8.17
C LEU A 130 -22.25 -1.08 -8.19
N MET A 131 -21.56 -1.67 -9.17
CA MET A 131 -20.13 -1.46 -9.35
C MET A 131 -19.82 0.01 -9.66
N ALA A 132 -20.54 0.62 -10.60
CA ALA A 132 -20.37 2.03 -10.96
C ALA A 132 -20.60 2.97 -9.76
N ILE A 133 -21.67 2.75 -8.98
CA ILE A 133 -21.96 3.53 -7.77
C ILE A 133 -20.81 3.42 -6.76
N LYS A 134 -20.29 2.21 -6.54
CA LYS A 134 -19.18 1.99 -5.60
C LYS A 134 -17.90 2.68 -6.08
N ILE A 135 -17.57 2.60 -7.37
CA ILE A 135 -16.40 3.23 -7.96
C ILE A 135 -16.46 4.75 -7.78
N GLU A 136 -17.59 5.36 -8.11
CA GLU A 136 -17.79 6.80 -7.95
C GLU A 136 -17.62 7.24 -6.48
N ASN A 137 -18.17 6.47 -5.54
CA ASN A 137 -18.01 6.76 -4.12
C ASN A 137 -16.54 6.61 -3.67
N MET A 138 -15.86 5.54 -4.09
CA MET A 138 -14.43 5.32 -3.79
C MET A 138 -13.57 6.47 -4.33
N ARG A 139 -13.81 6.91 -5.57
CA ARG A 139 -13.10 8.03 -6.21
C ARG A 139 -13.29 9.32 -5.42
N ASN A 140 -14.52 9.64 -5.04
CA ASN A 140 -14.84 10.81 -4.23
C ASN A 140 -14.16 10.76 -2.85
N MET A 141 -14.12 9.60 -2.19
CA MET A 141 -13.42 9.45 -0.90
C MET A 141 -11.91 9.64 -1.04
N VAL A 142 -11.28 9.04 -2.05
CA VAL A 142 -9.84 9.17 -2.30
C VAL A 142 -9.48 10.62 -2.59
N LEU A 143 -10.20 11.29 -3.49
CA LEU A 143 -9.94 12.69 -3.84
C LEU A 143 -10.16 13.62 -2.64
N LYS A 144 -11.19 13.38 -1.83
CA LYS A 144 -11.42 14.14 -0.60
C LYS A 144 -10.26 14.01 0.39
N VAL A 145 -9.76 12.80 0.61
CA VAL A 145 -8.64 12.57 1.53
C VAL A 145 -7.34 13.13 0.97
N ALA A 146 -7.10 13.01 -0.34
CA ALA A 146 -5.95 13.61 -1.01
C ALA A 146 -5.96 15.14 -0.86
N TRP A 147 -7.12 15.77 -1.10
CA TRP A 147 -7.28 17.21 -0.91
C TRP A 147 -7.07 17.66 0.53
N GLN A 148 -7.53 16.87 1.50
CA GLN A 148 -7.23 17.12 2.91
C GLN A 148 -5.74 16.96 3.19
N ALA A 149 -5.06 16.05 2.50
CA ALA A 149 -3.64 15.82 2.66
C ALA A 149 -2.77 16.97 2.13
N ASP A 150 -3.09 17.49 0.96
CA ASP A 150 -2.39 18.64 0.37
C ASP A 150 -2.52 19.91 1.22
N ARG A 151 -3.61 20.03 1.99
CA ARG A 151 -3.88 21.16 2.88
C ARG A 151 -3.35 20.97 4.30
N GLU A 152 -2.49 19.97 4.52
CA GLU A 152 -1.99 19.54 5.85
C GLU A 152 -3.10 19.24 6.87
N ARG A 153 -4.33 19.03 6.40
CA ARG A 153 -5.51 18.67 7.21
C ARG A 153 -5.65 17.17 7.36
N VAL A 154 -4.65 16.37 6.98
CA VAL A 154 -4.71 14.91 7.22
C VAL A 154 -4.97 14.73 8.69
N THR A 155 -6.15 14.19 8.96
CA THR A 155 -6.67 13.94 10.29
C THR A 155 -5.69 13.04 11.04
N ALA A 156 -4.72 13.67 11.72
CA ALA A 156 -4.50 13.29 13.10
C ALA A 156 -5.90 13.20 13.69
N TYR A 157 -6.19 12.07 14.34
CA TYR A 157 -7.28 11.94 15.28
C TYR A 157 -7.40 13.26 16.04
N GLN A 158 -8.28 14.15 15.57
CA GLN A 158 -8.61 15.36 16.26
C GLN A 158 -9.33 14.78 17.46
N ARG A 159 -8.60 14.62 18.57
CA ARG A 159 -9.23 14.63 19.87
C ARG A 159 -10.12 15.85 19.80
N ARG A 160 -11.44 15.64 19.67
CA ARG A 160 -12.40 16.62 20.12
C ARG A 160 -11.99 16.82 21.57
N ALA A 161 -11.22 17.87 21.82
CA ALA A 161 -11.01 18.39 23.15
C ALA A 161 -12.42 18.82 23.58
N GLY A 162 -13.06 17.93 24.32
CA GLY A 162 -14.03 18.33 25.33
C GLY A 162 -13.26 18.73 26.57
#